data_AF-A0A3B8J396-F1
#
_entry.id   AF-A0A3B8J396-F1
#
_cell.length_a   1.000
_cell.length_b   1.000
_cell.length_c   1.000
_cell.angle_alpha   90.00
_cell.angle_beta   90.00
_cell.angle_gamma   90.00
#
_symmetry.space_group_name_H-M   'P 1'
#
loop_
_entity.id
_entity.type
_entity.pdbx_description
1 polymer ?
#
loop_
_entity_poly.entity_id
_entity_poly.type
_entity_poly.pdbx_seq_one_letter_code
_entity_poly.pdbx_strand_id
1 'polypeptide(L)'
;MEIRKVDAGDVGPASALLVDNFVEDRGVTVLFQEHDPKYKGRVKEWFQATLRMMLANGQEAYGAFCGDELVGIALTTRAHYKPKLGSMLRWLIQVLISCGWRTVMKTARHDQHRAESFGGAAPLIVEFIAASAHHRRKGIGKALLAKVQERAQQLMIPVWLETTKAENLEIFQRSGYRLLGERGELAVMYYRMMKE
;
A
#
# COMPACT_ATOMS: atom_id res chain seq x y z
N MET A 1 1.14 5.18 -22.12
CA MET A 1 0.85 4.84 -20.71
C MET A 1 0.33 6.09 -20.05
N GLU A 2 -0.84 5.99 -19.43
CA GLU A 2 -1.50 7.09 -18.74
C GLU A 2 -1.44 6.84 -17.23
N ILE A 3 -1.22 7.88 -16.42
CA ILE A 3 -1.37 7.81 -14.97
C ILE A 3 -2.63 8.59 -14.58
N ARG A 4 -3.63 7.90 -14.02
CA ARG A 4 -4.88 8.51 -13.57
C ARG A 4 -5.29 8.03 -12.19
N LYS A 5 -6.26 8.70 -11.57
CA LYS A 5 -6.83 8.22 -10.31
C LYS A 5 -7.57 6.89 -10.54
N VAL A 6 -7.44 6.00 -9.57
CA VAL A 6 -8.19 4.75 -9.46
C VAL A 6 -9.54 5.06 -8.84
N ASP A 7 -10.61 4.50 -9.40
CA ASP A 7 -11.97 4.61 -8.85
C ASP A 7 -12.52 3.27 -8.37
N ALA A 8 -13.80 3.24 -8.01
CA ALA A 8 -14.46 2.05 -7.49
C ALA A 8 -14.51 0.88 -8.50
N GLY A 9 -14.57 1.16 -9.80
CA GLY A 9 -14.55 0.16 -10.87
C GLY A 9 -13.19 -0.51 -11.03
N ASP A 10 -12.10 0.21 -10.72
CA ASP A 10 -10.74 -0.28 -10.82
C ASP A 10 -10.32 -1.20 -9.64
N VAL A 11 -11.13 -1.31 -8.57
CA VAL A 11 -10.79 -2.09 -7.36
C VAL A 11 -10.48 -3.56 -7.67
N GLY A 12 -11.24 -4.17 -8.57
CA GLY A 12 -11.04 -5.57 -8.97
C GLY A 12 -9.65 -5.79 -9.58
N PRO A 13 -9.34 -5.14 -10.71
CA PRO A 13 -8.02 -5.17 -11.33
C PRO A 13 -6.88 -4.77 -10.37
N ALA A 14 -7.07 -3.71 -9.58
CA ALA A 14 -6.08 -3.24 -8.61
C ALA A 14 -5.74 -4.31 -7.56
N SER A 15 -6.77 -4.97 -7.01
CA SER A 15 -6.56 -6.03 -6.02
C SER A 15 -5.84 -7.24 -6.61
N ALA A 16 -6.13 -7.62 -7.86
CA ALA A 16 -5.44 -8.72 -8.53
C ALA A 16 -3.96 -8.39 -8.73
N LEU A 17 -3.66 -7.19 -9.20
CA LEU A 17 -2.29 -6.71 -9.39
C LEU A 17 -1.50 -6.67 -8.06
N LEU A 18 -2.12 -6.20 -6.98
CA LEU A 18 -1.51 -6.18 -5.65
C LEU A 18 -1.23 -7.60 -5.15
N VAL A 19 -2.18 -8.53 -5.30
CA VAL A 19 -1.97 -9.94 -4.94
C VAL A 19 -0.77 -10.51 -5.69
N ASP A 20 -0.68 -10.32 -7.00
CA ASP A 20 0.41 -10.88 -7.80
C ASP A 20 1.79 -10.30 -7.45
N ASN A 21 1.84 -9.12 -6.82
CA ASN A 21 3.10 -8.48 -6.38
C ASN A 21 3.46 -8.77 -4.92
N PHE A 22 2.46 -9.00 -4.06
CA PHE A 22 2.64 -9.01 -2.60
C PHE A 22 2.22 -10.29 -1.91
N VAL A 23 1.66 -11.28 -2.61
CA VAL A 23 1.27 -12.56 -1.97
C VAL A 23 2.45 -13.30 -1.35
N GLU A 24 3.68 -13.08 -1.79
CA GLU A 24 4.88 -13.65 -1.16
C GLU A 24 5.66 -12.62 -0.33
N ASP A 25 5.17 -11.38 -0.23
CA ASP A 25 5.86 -10.33 0.52
C ASP A 25 5.71 -10.58 2.02
N ARG A 26 6.84 -10.56 2.74
CA ARG A 26 6.86 -10.84 4.18
C ARG A 26 5.99 -9.88 4.98
N GLY A 27 5.86 -8.63 4.56
CA GLY A 27 4.99 -7.65 5.23
C GLY A 27 3.51 -8.01 5.11
N VAL A 28 3.13 -8.71 4.04
CA VAL A 28 1.77 -9.23 3.84
C VAL A 28 1.62 -10.60 4.48
N THR A 29 2.51 -11.56 4.24
CA THR A 29 2.36 -12.95 4.75
C THR A 29 2.19 -12.98 6.26
N VAL A 30 2.92 -12.14 7.00
CA VAL A 30 2.83 -12.11 8.46
C VAL A 30 1.46 -11.68 8.98
N LEU A 31 0.65 -10.97 8.20
CA LEU A 31 -0.72 -10.61 8.57
C LEU A 31 -1.66 -11.82 8.57
N PHE A 32 -1.31 -12.88 7.86
CA PHE A 32 -2.16 -14.05 7.66
C PHE A 32 -1.60 -15.29 8.38
N GLN A 33 -2.19 -16.43 8.09
CA GLN A 33 -1.68 -17.75 8.44
C GLN A 33 -0.97 -18.32 7.22
N GLU A 34 0.35 -18.50 7.31
CA GLU A 34 1.23 -18.81 6.17
C GLU A 34 0.92 -20.16 5.47
N HIS A 35 0.25 -21.08 6.16
CA HIS A 35 -0.04 -22.43 5.65
C HIS A 35 -1.52 -22.64 5.27
N ASP A 36 -2.32 -21.57 5.17
CA ASP A 36 -3.73 -21.69 4.80
C ASP A 36 -3.85 -21.97 3.28
N PRO A 37 -4.50 -23.07 2.85
CA PRO A 37 -4.74 -23.35 1.43
C PRO A 37 -5.52 -22.25 0.69
N LYS A 38 -6.28 -21.42 1.42
CA LYS A 38 -7.04 -20.28 0.89
C LYS A 38 -6.25 -18.96 0.96
N TYR A 39 -4.98 -18.98 1.37
CA TYR A 39 -4.17 -17.78 1.64
C TYR A 39 -4.23 -16.74 0.52
N LYS A 40 -3.94 -17.11 -0.73
CA LYS A 40 -3.98 -16.17 -1.88
C LYS A 40 -5.36 -15.51 -2.03
N GLY A 41 -6.44 -16.27 -1.84
CA GLY A 41 -7.81 -15.76 -1.85
C GLY A 41 -8.07 -14.78 -0.72
N ARG A 42 -7.58 -15.06 0.50
CA ARG A 42 -7.72 -14.17 1.66
C ARG A 42 -6.95 -12.87 1.49
N VAL A 43 -5.75 -12.91 0.90
CA VAL A 43 -4.96 -11.71 0.58
C VAL A 43 -5.72 -10.84 -0.44
N LYS A 44 -6.34 -11.46 -1.45
CA LYS A 44 -7.19 -10.75 -2.41
C LYS A 44 -8.37 -10.06 -1.72
N GLU A 45 -9.11 -10.77 -0.89
CA GLU A 45 -10.25 -10.19 -0.14
C GLU A 45 -9.81 -9.04 0.78
N TRP A 46 -8.66 -9.18 1.45
CA TRP A 46 -8.10 -8.12 2.27
C TRP A 46 -7.75 -6.88 1.44
N PHE A 47 -7.03 -7.03 0.32
CA PHE A 47 -6.73 -5.90 -0.57
C PHE A 47 -8.01 -5.25 -1.10
N GLN A 48 -9.02 -6.01 -1.51
CA GLN A 48 -10.29 -5.47 -1.97
C GLN A 48 -11.02 -4.69 -0.89
N ALA A 49 -11.13 -5.25 0.31
CA ALA A 49 -11.76 -4.58 1.45
C ALA A 49 -11.03 -3.27 1.80
N THR A 50 -9.70 -3.32 1.87
CA THR A 50 -8.84 -2.18 2.21
C THR A 50 -8.92 -1.08 1.15
N LEU A 51 -8.81 -1.42 -0.14
CA LEU A 51 -8.96 -0.48 -1.26
C LEU A 51 -10.33 0.21 -1.22
N ARG A 52 -11.43 -0.55 -1.10
CA ARG A 52 -12.79 0.02 -1.02
C ARG A 52 -12.93 0.95 0.17
N MET A 53 -12.41 0.55 1.33
CA MET A 53 -12.43 1.39 2.52
C MET A 53 -11.66 2.69 2.26
N MET A 54 -10.44 2.62 1.76
CA MET A 54 -9.59 3.80 1.52
C MET A 54 -10.23 4.77 0.52
N LEU A 55 -10.71 4.27 -0.64
CA LEU A 55 -11.37 5.08 -1.66
C LEU A 55 -12.66 5.73 -1.13
N ALA A 56 -13.50 4.98 -0.40
CA ALA A 56 -14.72 5.52 0.21
C ALA A 56 -14.45 6.57 1.31
N ASN A 57 -13.21 6.64 1.81
CA ASN A 57 -12.74 7.64 2.76
C ASN A 57 -11.86 8.71 2.11
N GLY A 58 -11.93 8.87 0.77
CA GLY A 58 -11.24 9.93 0.04
C GLY A 58 -9.72 9.80 0.00
N GLN A 59 -9.18 8.62 0.34
CA GLN A 59 -7.77 8.35 0.14
C GLN A 59 -7.52 8.11 -1.36
N GLU A 60 -6.35 8.50 -1.83
CA GLU A 60 -6.04 8.52 -3.26
C GLU A 60 -5.24 7.30 -3.66
N ALA A 61 -5.59 6.72 -4.80
CA ALA A 61 -4.78 5.73 -5.49
C ALA A 61 -4.59 6.17 -6.95
N TYR A 62 -3.41 5.89 -7.48
CA TYR A 62 -3.02 6.23 -8.85
C TYR A 62 -2.75 4.94 -9.62
N GLY A 63 -3.39 4.77 -10.76
CA GLY A 63 -3.23 3.62 -11.64
C GLY A 63 -2.41 4.01 -12.87
N ALA A 64 -1.53 3.12 -13.30
CA ALA A 64 -0.86 3.20 -14.59
C ALA A 64 -1.62 2.34 -15.59
N PHE A 65 -2.07 2.94 -16.69
CA PHE A 65 -2.91 2.28 -17.69
C PHE A 65 -2.23 2.19 -19.04
N CYS A 66 -2.38 1.04 -19.69
CA CYS A 66 -1.98 0.78 -21.08
C CYS A 66 -3.24 0.46 -21.89
N GLY A 67 -3.86 1.47 -22.49
CA GLY A 67 -5.25 1.35 -22.92
C GLY A 67 -6.16 1.23 -21.70
N ASP A 68 -7.05 0.25 -21.69
CA ASP A 68 -7.94 -0.03 -20.56
C ASP A 68 -7.30 -0.96 -19.49
N GLU A 69 -6.11 -1.50 -19.76
CA GLU A 69 -5.44 -2.42 -18.84
C GLU A 69 -4.72 -1.66 -17.71
N LEU A 70 -5.08 -1.96 -16.46
CA LEU A 70 -4.35 -1.50 -15.28
C LEU A 70 -3.04 -2.30 -15.11
N VAL A 71 -1.91 -1.67 -15.38
CA VAL A 71 -0.57 -2.30 -15.36
C VAL A 71 0.30 -1.84 -14.18
N GLY A 72 -0.20 -0.93 -13.33
CA GLY A 72 0.51 -0.43 -12.16
C GLY A 72 -0.44 0.27 -11.20
N ILE A 73 -0.13 0.27 -9.91
CA ILE A 73 -0.89 1.02 -8.89
C ILE A 73 0.04 1.59 -7.81
N ALA A 74 -0.25 2.80 -7.36
CA ALA A 74 0.25 3.35 -6.10
C ALA A 74 -0.96 3.73 -5.22
N LEU A 75 -1.11 3.05 -4.09
CA LEU A 75 -2.13 3.33 -3.09
C LEU A 75 -1.53 4.24 -2.02
N THR A 76 -2.22 5.33 -1.70
CA THR A 76 -1.73 6.31 -0.74
C THR A 76 -2.75 6.65 0.34
N THR A 77 -2.26 7.03 1.51
CA THR A 77 -3.08 7.54 2.61
C THR A 77 -2.47 8.80 3.21
N ARG A 78 -3.30 9.62 3.84
CA ARG A 78 -2.82 10.77 4.63
C ARG A 78 -2.42 10.28 6.01
N ALA A 79 -1.25 10.67 6.52
CA ALA A 79 -0.93 10.42 7.91
C ALA A 79 -2.05 10.91 8.85
N HIS A 80 -2.35 10.11 9.87
CA HIS A 80 -3.40 10.35 10.85
C HIS A 80 -4.84 10.40 10.33
N TYR A 81 -5.09 10.05 9.06
CA TYR A 81 -6.47 9.87 8.62
C TYR A 81 -7.13 8.76 9.43
N LYS A 82 -8.40 8.96 9.77
CA LYS A 82 -9.22 7.95 10.44
C LYS A 82 -10.37 7.60 9.49
N PRO A 83 -10.54 6.32 9.13
CA PRO A 83 -11.71 5.90 8.37
C PRO A 83 -13.00 6.27 9.11
N LYS A 84 -14.04 6.66 8.36
CA LYS A 84 -15.40 6.82 8.88
C LYS A 84 -15.84 5.52 9.56
N LEU A 85 -16.53 5.62 10.70
CA LEU A 85 -16.93 4.47 11.52
C LEU A 85 -17.67 3.39 10.72
N GLY A 86 -18.61 3.78 9.85
CA GLY A 86 -19.34 2.84 9.00
C GLY A 86 -18.46 2.11 7.98
N SER A 87 -17.43 2.77 7.44
CA SER A 87 -16.48 2.12 6.53
C SER A 87 -15.53 1.19 7.27
N MET A 88 -15.09 1.59 8.48
CA MET A 88 -14.27 0.74 9.36
C MET A 88 -15.04 -0.52 9.79
N LEU A 89 -16.31 -0.39 10.17
CA LEU A 89 -17.15 -1.52 10.54
C LEU A 89 -17.38 -2.50 9.37
N ARG A 90 -17.64 -1.98 8.16
CA ARG A 90 -17.75 -2.81 6.95
C ARG A 90 -16.45 -3.56 6.65
N TRP A 91 -15.31 -2.86 6.74
CA TRP A 91 -13.99 -3.48 6.56
C TRP A 91 -13.75 -4.57 7.60
N LEU A 92 -14.05 -4.30 8.88
CA LEU A 92 -13.89 -5.24 9.98
C LEU A 92 -14.71 -6.51 9.74
N ILE A 93 -16.00 -6.38 9.40
CA ILE A 93 -16.88 -7.52 9.13
C ILE A 93 -16.34 -8.33 7.95
N GLN A 94 -15.98 -7.67 6.84
CA GLN A 94 -15.48 -8.36 5.65
C GLN A 94 -14.19 -9.12 5.96
N VAL A 95 -13.18 -8.46 6.55
CA VAL A 95 -11.89 -9.08 6.87
C VAL A 95 -12.01 -10.15 7.95
N LEU A 96 -12.91 -10.00 8.92
CA LEU A 96 -13.15 -11.04 9.91
C LEU A 96 -13.71 -12.31 9.26
N ILE A 97 -14.68 -12.18 8.36
CA ILE A 97 -15.29 -13.31 7.66
C ILE A 97 -14.30 -13.96 6.68
N SER A 98 -13.57 -13.15 5.90
CA SER A 98 -12.70 -13.66 4.83
C SER A 98 -11.32 -14.08 5.33
N CYS A 99 -10.72 -13.35 6.27
CA CYS A 99 -9.33 -13.48 6.68
C CYS A 99 -9.15 -13.95 8.13
N GLY A 100 -10.17 -13.74 8.97
CA GLY A 100 -10.16 -14.12 10.37
C GLY A 100 -9.58 -13.05 11.31
N TRP A 101 -9.82 -13.23 12.60
CA TRP A 101 -9.49 -12.26 13.65
C TRP A 101 -7.99 -11.93 13.74
N ARG A 102 -7.11 -12.90 13.49
CA ARG A 102 -5.65 -12.69 13.52
C ARG A 102 -5.22 -11.61 12.54
N THR A 103 -5.78 -11.59 11.33
CA THR A 103 -5.46 -10.58 10.31
C THR A 103 -5.92 -9.21 10.74
N VAL A 104 -7.16 -9.10 11.25
CA VAL A 104 -7.67 -7.84 11.81
C VAL A 104 -6.71 -7.26 12.87
N MET A 105 -6.33 -8.08 13.86
CA MET A 105 -5.46 -7.65 14.95
C MET A 105 -4.06 -7.25 14.47
N LYS A 106 -3.47 -8.02 13.55
CA LYS A 106 -2.14 -7.72 13.03
C LYS A 106 -2.12 -6.48 12.14
N THR A 107 -3.14 -6.28 11.30
CA THR A 107 -3.29 -5.04 10.52
C THR A 107 -3.41 -3.84 11.46
N ALA A 108 -4.29 -3.89 12.47
CA ALA A 108 -4.47 -2.79 13.41
C ALA A 108 -3.19 -2.48 14.20
N ARG A 109 -2.46 -3.51 14.64
CA ARG A 109 -1.19 -3.35 15.36
C ARG A 109 -0.11 -2.68 14.50
N HIS A 110 0.01 -3.11 13.25
CA HIS A 110 0.97 -2.54 12.31
C HIS A 110 0.66 -1.06 12.02
N ASP A 111 -0.62 -0.73 11.77
CA ASP A 111 -1.06 0.66 11.57
C ASP A 111 -0.77 1.55 12.79
N GLN A 112 -1.00 1.04 14.00
CA GLN A 112 -0.72 1.77 15.24
C GLN A 112 0.78 2.05 15.40
N HIS A 113 1.64 1.06 15.22
CA HIS A 113 3.09 1.24 15.35
C HIS A 113 3.68 2.17 14.29
N ARG A 114 3.12 2.14 13.08
CA ARG A 114 3.57 3.00 11.99
C ARG A 114 3.28 4.48 12.27
N ALA A 115 2.16 4.77 12.93
CA ALA A 115 1.82 6.13 13.36
C ALA A 115 2.88 6.77 14.28
N GLU A 116 3.62 5.96 15.04
CA GLU A 116 4.72 6.41 15.90
C GLU A 116 5.96 6.83 15.10
N SER A 117 6.07 6.40 13.83
CA SER A 117 7.26 6.61 12.99
C SER A 117 7.26 7.95 12.25
N PHE A 118 6.16 8.70 12.27
CA PHE A 118 6.03 9.94 11.49
C PHE A 118 6.69 11.15 12.15
N GLY A 119 7.11 11.06 13.43
CA GLY A 119 7.87 12.12 14.10
C GLY A 119 7.14 13.47 14.16
N GLY A 120 5.79 13.45 14.18
CA GLY A 120 4.96 14.66 14.14
C GLY A 120 4.73 15.24 12.73
N ALA A 121 5.40 14.72 11.70
CA ALA A 121 5.08 15.05 10.32
C ALA A 121 3.74 14.40 9.92
N ALA A 122 3.02 15.01 8.98
CA ALA A 122 1.80 14.46 8.39
C ALA A 122 2.01 14.03 6.93
N PRO A 123 2.89 13.03 6.65
CA PRO A 123 3.25 12.66 5.29
C PRO A 123 2.08 12.08 4.49
N LEU A 124 2.24 12.07 3.16
CA LEU A 124 1.50 11.22 2.25
C LEU A 124 2.19 9.86 2.28
N ILE A 125 1.49 8.85 2.77
CA ILE A 125 2.03 7.49 2.93
C ILE A 125 1.77 6.73 1.63
N VAL A 126 2.80 6.09 1.08
CA VAL A 126 2.64 5.07 0.04
C VAL A 126 2.44 3.73 0.74
N GLU A 127 1.20 3.26 0.78
CA GLU A 127 0.82 1.99 1.41
C GLU A 127 1.31 0.81 0.57
N PHE A 128 1.08 0.88 -0.74
CA PHE A 128 1.49 -0.14 -1.69
C PHE A 128 1.83 0.51 -3.02
N ILE A 129 2.89 0.01 -3.65
CA ILE A 129 3.21 0.34 -5.04
C ILE A 129 3.55 -0.94 -5.79
N ALA A 130 2.85 -1.18 -6.90
CA ALA A 130 2.98 -2.39 -7.69
C ALA A 130 3.04 -2.05 -9.19
N ALA A 131 3.74 -2.89 -9.94
CA ALA A 131 3.76 -2.84 -11.40
C ALA A 131 3.66 -4.27 -11.95
N SER A 132 2.93 -4.44 -13.05
CA SER A 132 2.76 -5.74 -13.70
C SER A 132 4.11 -6.29 -14.15
N ALA A 133 4.35 -7.57 -13.87
CA ALA A 133 5.58 -8.25 -14.27
C ALA A 133 5.74 -8.27 -15.80
N HIS A 134 4.62 -8.39 -16.53
CA HIS A 134 4.56 -8.38 -18.00
C HIS A 134 4.91 -7.01 -18.61
N HIS A 135 4.92 -5.96 -17.79
CA HIS A 135 5.21 -4.59 -18.19
C HIS A 135 6.45 -3.99 -17.50
N ARG A 136 7.36 -4.86 -17.01
CA ARG A 136 8.62 -4.45 -16.38
C ARG A 136 9.49 -3.61 -17.31
N ARG A 137 10.43 -2.86 -16.71
CA ARG A 137 11.41 -1.99 -17.40
C ARG A 137 10.81 -0.84 -18.21
N LYS A 138 9.49 -0.60 -18.14
CA LYS A 138 8.81 0.55 -18.76
C LYS A 138 8.71 1.79 -17.86
N GLY A 139 9.40 1.80 -16.71
CA GLY A 139 9.40 2.96 -15.80
C GLY A 139 8.10 3.17 -15.01
N ILE A 140 7.19 2.18 -14.94
CA ILE A 140 5.88 2.29 -14.28
C ILE A 140 6.00 2.76 -12.83
N GLY A 141 6.82 2.09 -12.00
CA GLY A 141 7.00 2.47 -10.60
C GLY A 141 7.54 3.90 -10.45
N LYS A 142 8.46 4.33 -11.32
CA LYS A 142 8.98 5.70 -11.34
C LYS A 142 7.90 6.72 -11.68
N ALA A 143 7.05 6.43 -12.67
CA ALA A 143 5.94 7.31 -13.07
C ALA A 143 4.88 7.43 -11.95
N LEU A 144 4.56 6.32 -11.29
CA LEU A 144 3.64 6.30 -10.15
C LEU A 144 4.20 7.09 -8.95
N LEU A 145 5.46 6.89 -8.58
CA LEU A 145 6.11 7.67 -7.52
C LEU A 145 6.19 9.17 -7.87
N ALA A 146 6.44 9.51 -9.13
CA ALA A 146 6.42 10.90 -9.57
C ALA A 146 5.04 11.53 -9.40
N LYS A 147 3.96 10.79 -9.69
CA LYS A 147 2.59 11.28 -9.47
C LYS A 147 2.26 11.46 -7.99
N VAL A 148 2.70 10.53 -7.14
CA VAL A 148 2.57 10.67 -5.68
C VAL A 148 3.34 11.89 -5.18
N GLN A 149 4.56 12.12 -5.68
CA GLN A 149 5.36 13.29 -5.31
C GLN A 149 4.71 14.60 -5.76
N GLU A 150 4.20 14.68 -6.99
CA GLU A 150 3.47 15.85 -7.48
C GLU A 150 2.30 16.18 -6.55
N ARG A 151 1.57 15.15 -6.12
CA ARG A 151 0.47 15.32 -5.17
C ARG A 151 0.95 15.81 -3.80
N ALA A 152 2.03 15.25 -3.28
CA ALA A 152 2.61 15.65 -2.00
C ALA A 152 3.09 17.10 -2.03
N GLN A 153 3.72 17.54 -3.13
CA GLN A 153 4.13 18.92 -3.36
C GLN A 153 2.94 19.89 -3.38
N GLN A 154 1.86 19.55 -4.08
CA GLN A 154 0.62 20.35 -4.06
C GLN A 154 0.04 20.52 -2.65
N LEU A 155 0.26 19.52 -1.80
CA LEU A 155 -0.22 19.50 -0.42
C LEU A 155 0.83 20.05 0.57
N MET A 156 2.02 20.42 0.10
CA MET A 156 3.16 20.89 0.89
C MET A 156 3.50 19.96 2.05
N ILE A 157 3.54 18.65 1.79
CA ILE A 157 3.88 17.63 2.79
C ILE A 157 4.87 16.60 2.22
N PRO A 158 5.65 15.93 3.07
CA PRO A 158 6.57 14.88 2.63
C PRO A 158 5.83 13.62 2.19
N VAL A 159 6.52 12.77 1.43
CA VAL A 159 6.11 11.39 1.11
C VAL A 159 6.84 10.42 2.03
N TRP A 160 6.12 9.47 2.60
CA TRP A 160 6.67 8.41 3.45
C TRP A 160 6.33 7.04 2.87
N LEU A 161 7.24 6.09 3.00
CA LEU A 161 7.00 4.69 2.63
C LEU A 161 7.79 3.75 3.53
N GLU A 162 7.42 2.48 3.49
CA GLU A 162 8.22 1.38 4.02
C GLU A 162 8.42 0.29 2.97
N THR A 163 9.51 -0.45 3.11
CA THR A 163 9.78 -1.65 2.32
C THR A 163 10.30 -2.74 3.24
N THR A 164 9.94 -3.99 2.95
CA THR A 164 10.48 -5.19 3.63
C THR A 164 11.73 -5.74 2.94
N LYS A 165 12.06 -5.21 1.76
CA LYS A 165 13.17 -5.66 0.91
C LYS A 165 14.29 -4.62 0.90
N ALA A 166 15.47 -5.02 1.37
CA ALA A 166 16.66 -4.16 1.39
C ALA A 166 17.13 -3.76 -0.02
N GLU A 167 16.94 -4.64 -1.00
CA GLU A 167 17.28 -4.37 -2.41
C GLU A 167 16.49 -3.19 -3.02
N ASN A 168 15.32 -2.84 -2.45
CA ASN A 168 14.55 -1.69 -2.91
C ASN A 168 15.14 -0.34 -2.45
N LEU A 169 16.03 -0.33 -1.44
CA LEU A 169 16.57 0.90 -0.86
C LEU A 169 17.27 1.76 -1.90
N GLU A 170 18.10 1.16 -2.74
CA GLU A 170 18.85 1.88 -3.77
C GLU A 170 17.91 2.55 -4.78
N ILE A 171 16.80 1.89 -5.14
CA ILE A 171 15.81 2.42 -6.08
C ILE A 171 15.11 3.64 -5.49
N PHE A 172 14.73 3.59 -4.21
CA PHE A 172 14.10 4.70 -3.53
C PHE A 172 15.09 5.85 -3.29
N GLN A 173 16.34 5.56 -2.91
CA GLN A 173 17.39 6.57 -2.77
C GLN A 173 17.65 7.34 -4.07
N ARG A 174 17.76 6.62 -5.19
CA ARG A 174 17.88 7.25 -6.54
C ARG A 174 16.65 8.09 -6.90
N SER A 175 15.50 7.81 -6.28
CA SER A 175 14.26 8.58 -6.45
C SER A 175 14.13 9.76 -5.46
N GLY A 176 15.15 9.99 -4.63
CA GLY A 176 15.25 11.10 -3.68
C GLY A 176 14.75 10.79 -2.26
N TYR A 177 14.47 9.53 -1.94
CA TYR A 177 14.08 9.14 -0.58
C TYR A 177 15.32 8.94 0.31
N ARG A 178 15.27 9.46 1.52
CA ARG A 178 16.25 9.20 2.58
C ARG A 178 15.76 8.08 3.50
N LEU A 179 16.68 7.21 3.93
CA LEU A 179 16.39 6.21 4.96
C LEU A 179 16.25 6.92 6.32
N LEU A 180 15.13 6.68 7.00
CA LEU A 180 14.88 7.17 8.36
C LEU A 180 15.35 6.17 9.43
N GLY A 181 15.40 4.90 9.06
CA GLY A 181 15.88 3.82 9.91
C GLY A 181 15.10 2.54 9.70
N GLU A 182 15.51 1.53 10.47
CA GLU A 182 15.01 0.17 10.37
C GLU A 182 14.14 -0.16 11.58
N ARG A 183 13.22 -1.12 11.44
CA ARG A 183 12.40 -1.61 12.55
C ARG A 183 12.04 -3.07 12.33
N GLY A 184 12.33 -3.90 13.33
CA GLY A 184 11.78 -5.25 13.40
C GLY A 184 10.35 -5.24 13.94
N GLU A 185 9.41 -5.80 13.19
CA GLU A 185 8.03 -6.02 13.63
C GLU A 185 7.52 -7.35 13.08
N LEU A 186 6.85 -8.16 13.91
CA LEU A 186 6.29 -9.46 13.50
C LEU A 186 7.33 -10.39 12.84
N ALA A 187 8.59 -10.34 13.26
CA ALA A 187 9.74 -11.03 12.66
C ALA A 187 10.08 -10.61 11.22
N VAL A 188 9.61 -9.43 10.78
CA VAL A 188 9.93 -8.79 9.50
C VAL A 188 10.74 -7.52 9.78
N MET A 189 11.75 -7.26 8.96
CA MET A 189 12.48 -6.00 8.99
C MET A 189 11.84 -5.02 8.02
N TYR A 190 11.48 -3.85 8.50
CA TYR A 190 10.95 -2.74 7.71
C TYR A 190 11.99 -1.63 7.62
N TYR A 191 12.24 -1.17 6.40
CA TYR A 191 13.06 0.00 6.14
C TYR A 191 12.15 1.18 5.83
N ARG A 192 12.20 2.21 6.68
CA ARG A 192 11.32 3.37 6.61
C ARG A 192 12.03 4.49 5.87
N MET A 193 11.38 5.06 4.86
CA MET A 193 11.98 6.06 4.00
C MET A 193 11.06 7.26 3.83
N MET A 194 11.66 8.43 3.62
CA MET A 194 10.92 9.68 3.46
C MET A 194 11.55 10.52 2.36
N LYS A 195 10.74 11.32 1.69
CA LYS A 195 11.16 12.34 0.74
C LYS A 195 10.37 13.61 1.03
N GLU A 196 11.06 14.75 1.05
CA GLU A 196 10.43 16.06 1.22
C GLU A 196 9.64 16.49 -0.03
#